data_AF-A0A419YRZ4-F1
#
_entry.id   AF-A0A419YRZ4-F1
#
_cell.length_a   1.000
_cell.length_b   1.000
_cell.length_c   1.000
_cell.angle_alpha   90.00
_cell.angle_beta   90.00
_cell.angle_gamma   90.00
#
_symmetry.space_group_name_H-M   'P 1'
#
loop_
_entity.id
_entity.type
_entity.pdbx_description
1 polymer ?
#
loop_
_entity_poly.entity_id
_entity_poly.type
_entity_poly.pdbx_seq_one_letter_code
_entity_poly.pdbx_strand_id
1 'polypeptide(L)'
;MDDRPQDAPPVLGRAEVLAMLARYGDRSPEQVDEHLGSLELAWLIAQAEQAFGVQLDLDDERLDAIRTVDDAVAALGAQLAAAGADPHAGAAAP
;
A
#
# COMPACT_ATOMS: atom_id res chain seq x y z
N MET A 1 -12.38 -24.14 13.67
CA MET A 1 -10.99 -24.21 13.19
C MET A 1 -10.48 -22.80 13.22
N ASP A 2 -9.92 -22.49 14.37
CA ASP A 2 -9.30 -21.24 14.74
C ASP A 2 -8.05 -21.05 13.89
N ASP A 3 -7.98 -19.93 13.17
CA ASP A 3 -6.73 -19.35 12.71
C ASP A 3 -6.92 -17.82 12.75
N ARG A 4 -6.58 -17.20 13.88
CA ARG A 4 -6.35 -15.75 13.96
C ARG A 4 -4.86 -15.51 14.14
N PRO A 5 -4.09 -15.30 13.06
CA PRO A 5 -2.77 -14.70 13.14
C PRO A 5 -2.75 -13.39 12.33
N GLN A 6 -3.35 -12.32 12.85
CA GLN A 6 -3.08 -10.96 12.35
C GLN A 6 -3.17 -9.95 13.49
N ASP A 7 -2.21 -10.02 14.41
CA ASP A 7 -1.86 -8.90 15.30
C ASP A 7 -0.35 -8.65 15.15
N ALA A 8 0.06 -8.43 13.90
CA ALA A 8 1.28 -7.70 13.60
C ALA A 8 0.85 -6.27 13.26
N PRO A 9 1.57 -5.23 13.71
CA PRO A 9 1.30 -3.88 13.24
C PRO A 9 1.28 -3.91 11.70
N PRO A 10 0.34 -3.21 11.04
CA PRO A 10 0.15 -3.36 9.62
C PRO A 10 1.41 -2.81 8.93
N VAL A 11 2.26 -3.70 8.44
CA VAL A 11 3.38 -3.37 7.57
C VAL A 11 2.92 -3.74 6.18
N LEU A 12 2.87 -2.76 5.27
CA LEU A 12 2.52 -3.01 3.88
C LEU A 12 3.64 -3.81 3.20
N GLY A 13 3.54 -5.14 3.29
CA GLY A 13 4.44 -6.08 2.64
C GLY A 13 3.90 -6.56 1.28
N ARG A 14 4.72 -7.34 0.57
CA ARG A 14 4.36 -7.92 -0.74
C ARG A 14 3.04 -8.69 -0.74
N ALA A 15 2.81 -9.49 0.31
CA ALA A 15 1.57 -10.26 0.44
C ALA A 15 0.32 -9.36 0.54
N GLU A 16 0.41 -8.25 1.27
CA GLU A 16 -0.69 -7.29 1.41
C GLU A 16 -0.94 -6.56 0.09
N VAL A 17 0.12 -6.12 -0.59
CA VAL A 17 -0.01 -5.48 -1.92
C VAL A 17 -0.65 -6.44 -2.93
N LEU A 18 -0.22 -7.70 -2.97
CA LEU A 18 -0.83 -8.73 -3.83
C LEU A 18 -2.30 -8.98 -3.46
N ALA A 19 -2.63 -9.04 -2.16
CA ALA A 19 -4.01 -9.21 -1.70
C ALA A 19 -4.90 -8.00 -2.04
N MET A 20 -4.36 -6.78 -2.02
CA MET A 20 -5.05 -5.59 -2.49
C MET A 20 -5.29 -5.66 -4.00
N LEU A 21 -4.25 -5.87 -4.80
CA LEU A 21 -4.34 -5.92 -6.28
C LEU A 21 -5.25 -7.06 -6.77
N ALA A 22 -5.27 -8.19 -6.05
CA ALA A 22 -6.19 -9.28 -6.26
C ALA A 22 -7.66 -8.82 -6.22
N ARG A 23 -8.02 -7.97 -5.25
CA ARG A 23 -9.38 -7.41 -5.13
C ARG A 23 -9.72 -6.46 -6.27
N TYR A 24 -8.75 -5.68 -6.75
CA TYR A 24 -8.96 -4.82 -7.91
C TYR A 24 -9.32 -5.62 -9.16
N GLY A 25 -8.61 -6.73 -9.41
CA GLY A 25 -8.83 -7.57 -10.58
C GLY A 25 -9.86 -8.70 -10.41
N ASP A 26 -10.57 -8.77 -9.27
CA ASP A 26 -11.43 -9.90 -8.88
C ASP A 26 -10.73 -11.27 -9.11
N ARG A 27 -9.45 -11.34 -8.73
CA ARG A 27 -8.54 -12.48 -8.99
C ARG A 27 -7.85 -12.93 -7.72
N SER A 28 -7.24 -14.12 -7.75
CA SER A 28 -6.41 -14.60 -6.62
C SER A 28 -5.06 -13.87 -6.59
N PRO A 29 -4.42 -13.69 -5.42
CA PRO A 29 -3.12 -13.01 -5.31
C PRO A 29 -2.00 -13.69 -6.10
N GLU A 30 -2.08 -15.01 -6.30
CA GLU A 30 -1.16 -15.77 -7.17
C GLU A 30 -1.34 -15.50 -8.67
N GLN A 31 -2.47 -14.90 -9.06
CA GLN A 31 -2.81 -14.53 -10.44
C GLN A 31 -2.53 -13.05 -10.73
N VAL A 32 -2.03 -12.31 -9.74
CA VAL A 32 -1.62 -10.91 -9.92
C VAL A 32 -0.28 -10.89 -10.65
N ASP A 33 -0.22 -10.13 -11.73
CA ASP A 33 1.00 -9.93 -12.49
C ASP A 33 2.03 -9.14 -11.67
N GLU A 34 3.31 -9.41 -11.90
CA GLU A 34 4.39 -8.66 -11.24
C GLU A 34 4.45 -7.21 -11.72
N HIS A 35 4.05 -6.95 -12.97
CA HIS A 35 4.01 -5.62 -13.55
C HIS A 35 2.72 -4.89 -13.21
N LEU A 36 2.85 -3.63 -12.78
CA LEU A 36 1.72 -2.78 -12.44
C LEU A 36 1.39 -1.83 -13.58
N GLY A 37 0.12 -1.84 -14.00
CA GLY A 37 -0.44 -0.76 -14.81
C GLY A 37 -0.62 0.52 -13.98
N SER A 38 -0.64 1.66 -14.66
CA SER A 38 -0.86 2.97 -14.01
C SER A 38 -2.21 3.08 -13.30
N LEU A 39 -3.24 2.39 -13.78
CA LEU A 39 -4.55 2.35 -13.12
C LEU A 39 -4.54 1.46 -11.87
N GLU A 40 -3.85 0.31 -11.93
CA GLU A 40 -3.65 -0.58 -10.78
C GLU A 40 -2.85 0.12 -9.69
N LEU A 41 -1.81 0.86 -10.06
CA LEU A 41 -1.01 1.68 -9.15
C LEU A 41 -1.86 2.77 -8.49
N ALA A 42 -2.62 3.55 -9.27
CA ALA A 42 -3.48 4.61 -8.72
C ALA A 42 -4.52 4.05 -7.76
N TRP A 43 -5.13 2.90 -8.09
CA TRP A 43 -6.07 2.23 -7.21
C TRP A 43 -5.39 1.69 -5.94
N LEU A 44 -4.20 1.10 -6.06
CA LEU A 44 -3.43 0.56 -4.93
C LEU A 44 -3.08 1.67 -3.92
N ILE A 45 -2.65 2.83 -4.41
CA ILE A 45 -2.35 4.00 -3.58
C ILE A 45 -3.60 4.42 -2.80
N ALA A 46 -4.71 4.66 -3.51
CA ALA A 46 -5.96 5.05 -2.86
C ALA A 46 -6.42 3.99 -1.83
N GLN A 47 -6.27 2.70 -2.15
CA GLN A 47 -6.65 1.62 -1.25
C GLN A 47 -5.74 1.55 -0.01
N ALA A 48 -4.45 1.81 -0.15
CA ALA A 48 -3.51 1.90 0.97
C ALA A 48 -3.81 3.12 1.85
N GLU A 49 -4.03 4.30 1.28
CA GLU A 49 -4.43 5.51 2.02
C GLU A 49 -5.67 5.26 2.87
N GLN A 50 -6.70 4.65 2.27
CA GLN A 50 -7.95 4.31 2.94
C GLN A 50 -7.76 3.22 4.03
N ALA A 51 -6.89 2.24 3.80
CA ALA A 51 -6.64 1.14 4.74
C ALA A 51 -5.85 1.59 5.97
N PHE A 52 -4.89 2.50 5.79
CA PHE A 52 -4.00 2.99 6.84
C PHE A 52 -4.46 4.33 7.44
N GLY A 53 -5.44 5.00 6.82
CA GLY A 53 -5.95 6.30 7.27
C GLY A 53 -4.92 7.42 7.13
N VAL A 54 -4.06 7.33 6.12
CA VAL A 54 -2.96 8.28 5.87
C VAL A 54 -3.04 8.79 4.43
N GLN A 55 -2.35 9.90 4.15
CA GLN A 55 -2.17 10.38 2.78
C GLN A 55 -0.74 10.08 2.33
N LEU A 56 -0.60 9.41 1.18
CA LEU A 56 0.71 9.03 0.64
C LEU A 56 1.19 10.12 -0.31
N ASP A 57 2.24 10.83 0.09
CA ASP A 57 2.85 11.90 -0.72
C ASP A 57 3.84 11.30 -1.74
N LEU A 58 3.33 10.81 -2.86
CA LEU A 58 4.13 10.25 -3.96
C LEU A 58 4.13 11.21 -5.15
N ASP A 59 5.25 11.90 -5.37
CA ASP A 59 5.44 12.75 -6.55
C ASP A 59 5.43 11.95 -7.86
N ASP A 60 5.15 12.63 -8.98
CA ASP A 60 5.13 12.02 -10.32
C ASP A 60 6.37 11.20 -10.65
N GLU A 61 7.56 11.62 -10.22
CA GLU A 61 8.82 10.88 -10.43
C GLU A 61 8.81 9.53 -9.71
N ARG A 62 8.25 9.46 -8.49
CA ARG A 62 8.12 8.19 -7.74
C ARG A 62 7.03 7.32 -8.35
N LEU A 63 5.91 7.92 -8.75
CA LEU A 63 4.82 7.21 -9.41
C LEU A 63 5.29 6.59 -10.73
N ASP A 64 6.13 7.28 -11.50
CA ASP A 64 6.70 6.78 -12.74
C ASP A 64 7.71 5.65 -12.51
N ALA A 65 8.46 5.70 -11.40
CA ALA A 65 9.41 4.64 -11.04
C ALA A 65 8.72 3.33 -10.63
N ILE A 66 7.47 3.37 -10.18
CA ILE A 66 6.73 2.17 -9.77
C ILE A 66 6.19 1.44 -11.00
N ARG A 67 6.88 0.35 -11.38
CA ARG A 67 6.48 -0.50 -12.51
C ARG A 67 6.17 -1.93 -12.10
N THR A 68 6.56 -2.32 -10.89
CA THR A 68 6.37 -3.67 -10.36
C THR A 68 5.75 -3.66 -8.96
N VAL A 69 5.23 -4.81 -8.56
CA VAL A 69 4.74 -5.06 -7.20
C VAL A 69 5.81 -4.74 -6.15
N ASP A 70 7.07 -5.13 -6.40
CA ASP A 70 8.17 -4.88 -5.47
C ASP A 70 8.51 -3.38 -5.37
N ASP A 71 8.44 -2.63 -6.47
CA ASP A 71 8.61 -1.16 -6.43
C ASP A 71 7.51 -0.51 -5.60
N ALA A 72 6.25 -0.97 -5.75
CA ALA A 72 5.13 -0.46 -4.98
C ALA A 72 5.30 -0.77 -3.48
N VAL A 73 5.69 -2.00 -3.13
CA VAL A 73 5.97 -2.37 -1.72
C VAL A 73 7.04 -1.45 -1.12
N ALA A 74 8.13 -1.21 -1.85
CA ALA A 74 9.20 -0.35 -1.37
C ALA A 74 8.75 1.11 -1.22
N ALA A 75 8.07 1.66 -2.23
CA ALA A 75 7.65 3.06 -2.25
C ALA A 75 6.56 3.35 -1.21
N LEU A 76 5.47 2.57 -1.21
CA LEU A 76 4.39 2.77 -0.26
C LEU A 76 4.84 2.42 1.17
N GLY A 77 5.64 1.36 1.35
CA GLY A 77 6.19 1.00 2.66
C GLY A 77 7.06 2.10 3.26
N ALA A 78 7.88 2.78 2.45
CA ALA A 78 8.69 3.91 2.90
C ALA A 78 7.83 5.10 3.35
N GLN A 79 6.76 5.43 2.60
CA GLN A 79 5.84 6.51 2.96
C GLN A 79 5.04 6.21 4.23
N LEU A 80 4.58 4.97 4.39
CA LEU A 80 3.88 4.51 5.60
C LEU A 80 4.80 4.54 6.83
N ALA A 81 6.06 4.12 6.67
CA ALA A 81 7.05 4.20 7.73
C ALA A 81 7.37 5.64 8.12
N ALA A 82 7.45 6.56 7.16
CA ALA A 82 7.61 7.99 7.41
C ALA A 82 6.40 8.53 8.19
N ALA A 83 5.18 8.31 7.69
CA ALA A 83 3.94 8.79 8.33
C ALA A 83 3.74 8.25 9.75
N GLY A 84 4.10 6.99 10.01
CA GLY A 84 4.06 6.39 11.35
C GLY A 84 5.17 6.88 12.29
N ALA A 85 6.28 7.40 11.75
CA ALA A 85 7.37 8.00 12.49
C ALA A 85 7.13 9.47 12.85
N ASP A 86 6.06 10.08 12.34
CA ASP A 86 5.62 11.45 12.65
C ASP A 86 4.55 11.46 13.77
N PRO A 87 4.92 11.50 15.07
CA PRO A 87 3.96 11.57 16.18
C PRO A 87 3.19 12.90 16.28
N HIS A 88 3.36 13.83 15.32
CA HIS A 88 2.72 15.16 15.33
C HIS A 88 1.52 15.30 14.38
N ALA A 89 1.17 14.28 13.58
CA ALA A 89 0.06 14.35 12.63
C ALA A 89 -1.35 14.39 13.28
N GLY A 90 -1.43 14.40 14.61
CA GLY A 90 -2.67 14.52 15.39
C GLY A 90 -2.99 15.93 15.94
N ALA A 91 -2.22 16.98 15.61
CA ALA A 91 -2.39 18.31 16.21
C ALA A 91 -2.72 19.42 15.19
N ALA A 92 -3.92 19.35 14.61
CA ALA A 92 -4.63 20.51 14.06
C ALA A 92 -6.13 20.31 14.40
N ALA A 93 -6.62 20.59 15.62
CA ALA A 93 -6.92 21.86 16.30
C ALA A 93 -7.99 22.72 15.59
N PRO A 94 -8.73 23.59 16.30
CA PRO A 94 -9.56 23.42 17.51
C PRO A 94 -11.08 23.44 17.23
#